data_AF-A0AAD3DI05-F1
#
_entry.id   AF-A0AAD3DI05-F1
#
_cell.length_a   1.000
_cell.length_b   1.000
_cell.length_c   1.000
_cell.angle_alpha   90.00
_cell.angle_beta   90.00
_cell.angle_gamma   90.00
#
_symmetry.space_group_name_H-M   'P 1'
#
loop_
_entity.id
_entity.type
_entity.pdbx_description
1 polymer ?
#
loop_
_entity_poly.entity_id
_entity_poly.type
_entity_poly.pdbx_seq_one_letter_code
_entity_poly.pdbx_strand_id
1 'polypeptide(L)'
;RHHLLVVLHWLLPRADAASLLAATKDGWLPLHTACRCGAVEEAVAYLRAAERLGLLREEGSREAILSDPTPFNRYYRDHGGVQVLQRALEQVWPDPALRPAPCSKWKKAVDLKNHAE
;
A
#
# COMPACT_ATOMS: atom_id res chain seq x y z
N ARG A 1 16.45 -5.94 8.35
CA ARG A 1 15.49 -5.96 7.21
C ARG A 1 14.70 -7.27 7.13
N HIS A 2 15.25 -8.44 7.48
CA HIS A 2 14.56 -9.74 7.32
C HIS A 2 13.38 -10.04 8.28
N HIS A 3 13.45 -9.66 9.56
CA HIS A 3 12.39 -10.03 10.51
C HIS A 3 11.02 -9.42 10.20
N LEU A 4 10.98 -8.16 9.75
CA LEU A 4 9.72 -7.50 9.42
C LEU A 4 9.04 -8.13 8.19
N LEU A 5 9.82 -8.52 7.19
CA LEU A 5 9.30 -9.14 5.96
C LEU A 5 8.67 -10.51 6.24
N VAL A 6 9.35 -11.32 7.06
CA VAL A 6 8.81 -12.62 7.50
C VAL A 6 7.47 -12.45 8.24
N VAL A 7 7.37 -11.45 9.11
CA VAL A 7 6.12 -11.14 9.82
C VAL A 7 5.03 -10.67 8.85
N LEU A 8 5.35 -9.76 7.93
CA LEU A 8 4.38 -9.27 6.93
C LEU A 8 3.87 -10.39 6.03
N HIS A 9 4.77 -11.24 5.53
CA HIS A 9 4.42 -12.40 4.71
C HIS A 9 3.44 -13.34 5.43
N TRP A 10 3.64 -13.57 6.73
CA TRP A 10 2.75 -14.41 7.53
C TRP A 10 1.42 -13.74 7.90
N LEU A 11 1.44 -12.44 8.19
CA LEU A 11 0.31 -11.67 8.70
C LEU A 11 -0.67 -11.24 7.61
N LEU A 12 -0.18 -10.74 6.46
CA LEU A 12 -1.02 -10.13 5.41
C LEU A 12 -2.13 -11.05 4.87
N PRO A 13 -1.93 -12.38 4.71
CA PRO A 13 -3.01 -13.28 4.32
C PRO A 13 -4.16 -13.37 5.33
N ARG A 14 -3.90 -13.05 6.61
CA ARG A 14 -4.83 -13.12 7.74
C ARG A 14 -5.32 -11.74 8.21
N ALA A 15 -4.75 -10.68 7.65
CA ALA A 15 -5.11 -9.31 8.02
C ALA A 15 -6.55 -8.99 7.59
N ASP A 16 -7.23 -8.24 8.46
CA ASP A 16 -8.50 -7.61 8.16
C ASP A 16 -8.31 -6.22 7.54
N ALA A 17 -9.42 -5.58 7.17
CA ALA A 17 -9.43 -4.26 6.58
C ALA A 17 -8.78 -3.21 7.49
N ALA A 18 -9.11 -3.23 8.79
CA ALA A 18 -8.58 -2.30 9.77
C ALA A 18 -7.05 -2.40 9.90
N SER A 19 -6.51 -3.61 9.87
CA SER A 19 -5.06 -3.85 9.95
C SER A 19 -4.32 -3.35 8.71
N LEU A 20 -4.90 -3.50 7.51
CA LEU A 20 -4.30 -2.98 6.27
C LEU A 20 -4.30 -1.46 6.24
N LEU A 21 -5.35 -0.82 6.77
CA LEU A 21 -5.49 0.64 6.84
C LEU A 21 -4.83 1.27 8.08
N ALA A 22 -4.22 0.46 8.95
CA ALA A 22 -3.53 0.93 10.15
C ALA A 22 -2.22 1.65 9.75
N ALA A 23 -2.31 2.98 9.70
CA ALA A 23 -1.18 3.82 9.34
C ALA A 23 -0.23 4.08 10.52
N THR A 24 1.05 4.28 10.22
CA THR A 24 2.02 4.83 11.18
C THR A 24 1.67 6.29 11.53
N LYS A 25 2.39 6.87 12.50
CA LYS A 25 2.31 8.30 12.85
C LYS A 25 2.51 9.22 11.63
N ASP A 26 3.30 8.78 10.66
CA ASP A 26 3.59 9.53 9.43
C ASP A 26 2.56 9.26 8.31
N GLY A 27 1.49 8.53 8.62
CA GLY A 27 0.43 8.17 7.67
C GLY A 27 0.80 7.01 6.75
N TRP A 28 1.81 6.21 7.09
CA TRP A 28 2.24 5.11 6.22
C TRP A 28 1.47 3.84 6.49
N LEU A 29 0.87 3.29 5.44
CA LEU A 29 0.31 1.95 5.45
C LEU A 29 1.42 0.88 5.37
N PRO A 30 1.12 -0.37 5.74
CA PRO A 30 2.04 -1.49 5.55
C PRO A 30 2.58 -1.60 4.12
N LEU A 31 1.78 -1.28 3.10
CA LEU A 31 2.21 -1.22 1.70
C LEU A 31 3.35 -0.22 1.46
N HIS A 32 3.21 1.02 1.93
CA HIS A 32 4.25 2.05 1.78
C HIS A 32 5.56 1.60 2.44
N THR A 33 5.46 0.90 3.57
CA THR A 33 6.62 0.33 4.25
C THR A 33 7.28 -0.78 3.43
N ALA A 34 6.49 -1.70 2.87
CA ALA A 34 7.00 -2.76 1.98
C ALA A 34 7.69 -2.17 0.74
N CYS A 35 7.04 -1.22 0.06
CA CYS A 35 7.58 -0.54 -1.11
C CYS A 35 8.92 0.13 -0.81
N ARG A 36 9.01 0.91 0.27
CA ARG A 36 10.27 1.53 0.72
C ARG A 36 11.37 0.50 1.03
N CYS A 37 10.99 -0.66 1.55
CA CYS A 37 11.95 -1.70 1.90
C CYS A 37 12.48 -2.48 0.68
N GLY A 38 11.92 -2.26 -0.52
CA GLY A 38 12.27 -3.06 -1.70
C GLY A 38 11.53 -4.40 -1.77
N ALA A 39 10.49 -4.58 -0.97
CA ALA A 39 9.84 -5.86 -0.71
C ALA A 39 8.62 -6.06 -1.63
N VAL A 40 8.90 -6.54 -2.85
CA VAL A 40 7.88 -6.66 -3.91
C VAL A 40 6.84 -7.72 -3.55
N GLU A 41 7.27 -8.84 -3.00
CA GLU A 41 6.42 -9.98 -2.65
C GLU A 41 5.41 -9.62 -1.55
N GLU A 42 5.85 -8.87 -0.54
CA GLU A 42 4.99 -8.36 0.52
C GLU A 42 4.05 -7.26 0.00
N ALA A 43 4.50 -6.42 -0.92
CA ALA A 43 3.64 -5.44 -1.59
C ALA A 43 2.54 -6.13 -2.42
N VAL A 44 2.87 -7.21 -3.13
CA VAL A 44 1.92 -8.06 -3.86
C VAL A 44 0.93 -8.72 -2.89
N ALA A 45 1.41 -9.30 -1.80
CA ALA A 45 0.55 -9.93 -0.80
C ALA A 45 -0.43 -8.93 -0.18
N TYR A 46 0.03 -7.71 0.11
CA TYR A 46 -0.82 -6.62 0.59
C TYR A 46 -1.91 -6.27 -0.43
N LEU A 47 -1.54 -6.04 -1.70
CA LEU A 47 -2.48 -5.63 -2.75
C LEU A 47 -3.54 -6.72 -3.00
N ARG A 48 -3.15 -8.00 -2.98
CA ARG A 48 -4.09 -9.13 -3.05
C ARG A 48 -5.06 -9.16 -1.87
N ALA A 49 -4.56 -8.91 -0.66
CA ALA A 49 -5.41 -8.84 0.52
C ALA A 49 -6.39 -7.66 0.45
N ALA A 50 -5.93 -6.49 0.00
CA ALA A 50 -6.76 -5.30 -0.19
C ALA A 50 -7.85 -5.51 -1.26
N GLU A 51 -7.50 -6.14 -2.39
CA GLU A 51 -8.45 -6.51 -3.44
C GLU A 51 -9.52 -7.49 -2.90
N ARG A 52 -9.09 -8.56 -2.23
CA ARG A 52 -9.98 -9.56 -1.61
C ARG A 52 -10.97 -8.94 -0.62
N LEU A 53 -10.53 -7.95 0.14
CA LEU A 53 -11.34 -7.24 1.13
C LEU A 53 -12.16 -6.09 0.53
N GLY A 54 -12.04 -5.82 -0.76
CA GLY A 54 -12.79 -4.77 -1.46
C GLY A 54 -12.31 -3.34 -1.18
N LEU A 55 -11.15 -3.15 -0.55
CA LEU A 55 -10.62 -1.84 -0.16
C LEU A 55 -10.29 -0.93 -1.35
N LEU A 56 -10.09 -1.51 -2.53
CA LEU A 56 -9.82 -0.77 -3.77
C LEU A 56 -11.10 -0.32 -4.48
N ARG A 57 -12.29 -0.66 -3.97
CA ARG A 57 -13.57 -0.19 -4.51
C ARG A 57 -14.03 1.12 -3.88
N GLU A 58 -13.63 1.35 -2.64
CA GLU A 58 -13.96 2.56 -1.88
C GLU A 58 -12.89 3.63 -2.13
N GLU A 59 -13.31 4.81 -2.56
CA GLU A 59 -12.39 5.85 -3.06
C GLU A 59 -11.36 6.29 -2.01
N GLY A 60 -11.75 6.49 -0.76
CA GLY A 60 -10.86 6.94 0.30
C GLY A 60 -9.79 5.90 0.63
N SER A 61 -10.20 4.65 0.85
CA SER A 61 -9.27 3.53 1.04
C SER A 61 -8.36 3.32 -0.17
N ARG A 62 -8.90 3.36 -1.39
CA ARG A 62 -8.14 3.22 -2.63
C ARG A 62 -7.09 4.31 -2.80
N GLU A 63 -7.47 5.58 -2.61
CA GLU A 63 -6.56 6.73 -2.68
C GLU A 63 -5.42 6.59 -1.66
N ALA A 64 -5.74 6.16 -0.43
CA ALA A 64 -4.75 6.00 0.63
C ALA A 64 -3.77 4.85 0.36
N ILE A 65 -4.27 3.71 -0.15
CA ILE A 65 -3.46 2.53 -0.49
C ILE A 65 -2.54 2.83 -1.67
N LEU A 66 -3.08 3.46 -2.72
CA LEU A 66 -2.36 3.68 -3.98
C LEU A 66 -1.64 5.03 -4.02
N SER A 67 -1.56 5.74 -2.88
CA SER A 67 -0.85 7.01 -2.83
C SER A 67 0.62 6.83 -3.18
N ASP A 68 1.19 7.77 -3.93
CA ASP A 68 2.63 7.82 -4.20
C ASP A 68 3.33 8.81 -3.25
N PRO A 69 4.08 8.33 -2.23
CA PRO A 69 4.87 9.19 -1.35
C PRO A 69 6.06 9.88 -2.03
N THR A 70 6.46 9.49 -3.24
CA THR A 70 7.70 9.94 -3.91
C THR A 70 7.89 11.47 -3.96
N PRO A 71 6.86 12.29 -4.23
CA PRO A 71 7.02 13.75 -4.28
C PRO A 71 7.41 14.34 -2.92
N PHE A 72 6.91 13.78 -1.82
CA PHE A 72 7.01 14.34 -0.48
C PHE A 72 8.03 13.62 0.42
N ASN A 73 8.43 12.40 0.04
CA ASN A 73 9.30 11.56 0.85
C ASN A 73 10.56 11.17 0.09
N ARG A 74 11.67 11.87 0.40
CA ARG A 74 12.99 11.57 -0.15
C ARG A 74 13.39 10.10 0.08
N TYR A 75 13.08 9.53 1.24
CA TYR A 75 13.49 8.16 1.54
C TYR A 75 12.75 7.14 0.67
N TYR A 76 11.46 7.34 0.40
CA TYR A 76 10.70 6.50 -0.54
C TYR A 76 11.25 6.60 -1.96
N ARG A 77 11.62 7.81 -2.38
CA ARG A 77 12.26 8.08 -3.69
C ARG A 77 13.63 7.40 -3.81
N ASP A 78 14.53 7.65 -2.85
CA ASP A 78 15.92 7.18 -2.88
C ASP A 78 16.01 5.64 -2.82
N HIS A 79 14.97 4.97 -2.31
CA HIS A 79 14.90 3.50 -2.24
C HIS A 79 14.05 2.87 -3.35
N GLY A 80 13.61 3.67 -4.33
CA GLY A 80 12.85 3.17 -5.47
C GLY A 80 11.47 2.60 -5.10
N GLY A 81 10.80 3.17 -4.10
CA GLY A 81 9.52 2.67 -3.61
C GLY A 81 8.42 2.68 -4.67
N VAL A 82 8.41 3.68 -5.56
CA VAL A 82 7.43 3.75 -6.66
C VAL A 82 7.63 2.61 -7.67
N GLN A 83 8.88 2.21 -7.95
CA GLN A 83 9.17 1.08 -8.82
C GLN A 83 8.71 -0.24 -8.19
N VAL A 84 8.85 -0.38 -6.87
CA VAL A 84 8.33 -1.56 -6.15
C VAL A 84 6.80 -1.60 -6.22
N LEU A 85 6.14 -0.46 -6.02
CA LEU A 85 4.68 -0.34 -6.14
C LEU A 85 4.21 -0.71 -7.56
N GLN A 86 4.86 -0.17 -8.59
CA GLN A 86 4.56 -0.47 -9.99
C GLN A 86 4.70 -1.97 -10.31
N ARG A 87 5.83 -2.57 -9.91
CA ARG A 87 6.05 -4.01 -10.09
C ARG A 87 5.02 -4.86 -9.35
N ALA A 88 4.61 -4.45 -8.15
CA ALA A 88 3.58 -5.15 -7.41
C ALA A 88 2.21 -5.05 -8.11
N LEU A 89 1.85 -3.87 -8.62
CA LEU A 89 0.63 -3.66 -9.41
C LEU A 89 0.63 -4.50 -10.70
N GLU A 90 1.75 -4.61 -11.39
CA GLU A 90 1.91 -5.45 -12.59
C GLU A 90 1.73 -6.95 -12.28
N GLN A 91 2.21 -7.43 -11.14
CA GLN A 91 2.05 -8.82 -10.74
C GLN A 91 0.62 -9.15 -10.29
N VAL A 92 -0.06 -8.21 -9.63
CA VAL A 92 -1.45 -8.42 -9.18
C VAL A 92 -2.43 -8.29 -10.34
N TRP A 93 -2.23 -7.29 -11.21
CA TRP A 93 -3.02 -7.04 -12.41
C TRP A 93 -2.11 -6.98 -13.66
N PRO A 94 -1.86 -8.14 -14.29
CA PRO A 94 -1.07 -8.20 -15.53
C PRO A 94 -1.71 -7.41 -16.67
N ASP A 95 -3.05 -7.42 -16.74
CA ASP A 95 -3.80 -6.61 -17.71
C ASP A 95 -3.79 -5.13 -17.30
N PRO A 96 -3.21 -4.22 -18.12
CA PRO A 96 -3.20 -2.79 -17.84
C PRO A 96 -4.60 -2.18 -17.73
N ALA A 97 -5.61 -2.73 -18.40
CA ALA A 97 -6.97 -2.17 -18.39
C ALA A 97 -7.69 -2.34 -17.04
N LEU A 98 -7.31 -3.37 -16.28
CA LEU A 98 -7.87 -3.69 -14.96
C LEU A 98 -7.01 -3.13 -13.81
N ARG A 99 -5.83 -2.60 -14.12
CA ARG A 99 -4.87 -2.16 -13.12
C ARG A 99 -5.31 -0.82 -12.52
N PRO A 100 -5.43 -0.71 -11.19
CA PRO A 100 -5.76 0.55 -10.58
C PRO A 100 -4.56 1.50 -10.66
N ALA A 101 -4.83 2.76 -11.01
CA ALA A 101 -3.80 3.78 -11.15
C ALA A 101 -3.30 4.28 -9.78
N PRO A 102 -1.98 4.48 -9.59
CA PRO A 102 -1.46 5.17 -8.42
C PRO A 102 -2.03 6.59 -8.31
N CYS A 103 -2.38 7.01 -7.10
CA CYS A 103 -2.88 8.35 -6.84
C CYS A 103 -1.72 9.29 -6.48
N SER A 104 -1.62 10.41 -7.19
CA SER A 104 -0.61 11.45 -6.92
C SER A 104 -0.98 12.37 -5.75
N LYS A 105 -2.21 12.24 -5.20
CA LYS A 105 -2.67 13.03 -4.05
C LYS A 105 -2.31 12.30 -2.76
N TRP A 106 -1.30 12.80 -2.05
CA TRP A 106 -1.01 12.36 -0.69
C TRP A 106 -2.05 12.94 0.27
N LYS A 107 -3.02 12.13 0.70
CA LYS A 107 -3.83 12.41 1.89
C LYS A 107 -3.20 11.69 3.07
N LYS A 108 -3.02 12.38 4.20
CA LYS A 108 -2.53 11.70 5.40
C LYS A 108 -3.62 10.74 5.85
N ALA A 109 -3.28 9.50 6.20
CA ALA A 109 -4.26 8.54 6.72
C ALA A 109 -5.02 9.05 7.97
N VAL A 110 -4.50 10.07 8.67
CA VAL A 110 -5.21 10.76 9.76
C VAL A 110 -6.50 11.43 9.31
N ASP A 111 -6.64 11.75 8.03
CA ASP A 111 -7.82 12.38 7.43
C ASP A 111 -8.93 11.35 7.10
N LEU A 112 -8.61 10.05 7.09
CA LEU A 112 -9.59 8.97 6.86
C LEU A 112 -10.48 8.70 8.08
N LYS A 113 -10.06 9.15 9.28
CA LYS A 113 -10.84 8.97 10.52
C LYS A 113 -12.09 9.86 10.61
N ASN A 114 -12.25 10.84 9.71
CA ASN A 114 -13.36 11.80 9.77
C ASN A 114 -14.59 11.42 8.92
N HIS A 115 -14.60 10.23 8.30
CA HIS A 115 -15.71 9.77 7.44
C HIS A 115 -16.34 8.44 7.91
N ALA A 116 -16.02 8.00 9.13
CA ALA A 116 -16.54 6.77 9.72
C ALA A 116 -17.47 7.03 10.94
N GLU A 117 -18.15 8.18 10.96
CA GLU A 117 -19.26 8.48 11.89
C GLU A 117 -20.58 8.61 11.12
#